data_AF-A0A7K3Z5P7-F1
#
_entry.id   AF-A0A7K3Z5P7-F1
#
_cell.length_a   1.000
_cell.length_b   1.000
_cell.length_c   1.000
_cell.angle_alpha   90.00
_cell.angle_beta   90.00
_cell.angle_gamma   90.00
#
_symmetry.space_group_name_H-M   'P 1'
#
loop_
_entity.id
_entity.type
_entity.pdbx_description
1 polymer ?
#
loop_
_entity_poly.entity_id
_entity_poly.type
_entity_poly.pdbx_seq_one_letter_code
_entity_poly.pdbx_strand_id
1 'polypeptide(L)'
;MAYLRDEKEKLEIDFSLGKVWAAISKAVKELEWTIQEQNNSDYKLKIKTKPGFLAYSSIFHIEVNSVDENKTHMTVYAETPVTTITAMADFGRTRDRIDRFIEALAKQMNKEKNKQLTAQKNTDNKDKEHSHQ
;
A
#
# COMPACT_ATOMS: atom_id res chain seq x y z
N MET A 1 -11.55 -25.90 15.60
CA MET A 1 -11.59 -25.55 14.16
C MET A 1 -11.21 -24.08 14.03
N ALA A 2 -10.16 -23.79 13.27
CA ALA A 2 -9.83 -22.42 12.87
C ALA A 2 -10.55 -22.14 11.54
N TYR A 3 -11.19 -20.99 11.43
CA TYR A 3 -11.81 -20.49 10.21
C TYR A 3 -10.88 -19.44 9.60
N LEU A 4 -10.78 -19.44 8.27
CA LEU A 4 -10.11 -18.40 7.50
C LEU A 4 -11.18 -17.40 7.06
N ARG A 5 -10.97 -16.12 7.33
CA ARG A 5 -11.74 -15.05 6.71
C ARG A 5 -10.89 -14.41 5.63
N ASP A 6 -11.44 -14.39 4.43
CA ASP A 6 -10.80 -13.93 3.22
C ASP A 6 -11.50 -12.67 2.72
N GLU A 7 -10.74 -11.59 2.55
CA GLU A 7 -11.24 -10.35 1.96
C GLU A 7 -10.35 -9.94 0.78
N LYS A 8 -10.97 -9.45 -0.29
CA LYS A 8 -10.28 -9.09 -1.53
C LYS A 8 -10.77 -7.75 -2.06
N GLU A 9 -9.83 -6.84 -2.25
CA GLU A 9 -10.07 -5.50 -2.80
C GLU A 9 -9.25 -5.32 -4.09
N LYS A 10 -9.84 -4.67 -5.09
CA LYS A 10 -9.15 -4.29 -6.34
C LYS A 10 -9.18 -2.78 -6.49
N LEU A 11 -8.04 -2.21 -6.83
CA LEU A 11 -7.85 -0.76 -6.89
C LEU A 11 -7.17 -0.40 -8.20
N GLU A 12 -7.63 0.69 -8.79
CA GLU A 12 -6.98 1.35 -9.91
C GLU A 12 -6.28 2.61 -9.39
N ILE A 13 -5.01 2.77 -9.74
CA ILE A 13 -4.15 3.82 -9.22
C ILE A 13 -3.51 4.54 -10.42
N ASP A 14 -3.75 5.85 -10.54
CA ASP A 14 -3.22 6.72 -11.61
C ASP A 14 -1.75 7.11 -11.36
N PHE A 15 -0.91 6.11 -11.10
CA PHE A 15 0.54 6.25 -11.07
C PHE A 15 1.21 5.04 -11.72
N SER A 16 2.43 5.24 -12.22
CA SER A 16 3.24 4.17 -12.81
C SER A 16 3.57 3.06 -11.81
N LEU A 17 3.74 1.84 -12.32
CA LEU A 17 4.01 0.64 -11.52
C LEU A 17 5.17 0.83 -10.54
N GLY A 18 6.28 1.42 -10.99
CA GLY A 18 7.44 1.67 -10.14
C GLY A 18 7.17 2.62 -8.97
N LYS A 19 6.34 3.65 -9.18
CA LYS A 19 5.95 4.59 -8.11
C LYS A 19 5.05 3.90 -7.10
N VAL A 20 4.05 3.16 -7.56
CA VAL A 20 3.14 2.40 -6.69
C VAL A 20 3.93 1.36 -5.89
N TRP A 21 4.80 0.58 -6.54
CA TRP A 21 5.61 -0.45 -5.90
C TRP A 21 6.51 0.11 -4.79
N ALA A 22 7.20 1.23 -5.06
CA ALA A 22 8.03 1.88 -4.05
C ALA A 22 7.22 2.44 -2.87
N ALA A 23 5.99 2.93 -3.14
CA ALA A 23 5.12 3.47 -2.11
C ALA A 23 4.52 2.38 -1.19
N ILE A 24 4.27 1.18 -1.72
CA ILE A 24 3.79 0.04 -0.92
C ILE A 24 4.76 -0.27 0.22
N SER A 25 6.06 -0.42 -0.06
CA SER A 25 7.06 -0.70 0.99
C SER A 25 7.14 0.40 2.05
N LYS A 26 6.95 1.67 1.64
CA LYS A 26 6.88 2.80 2.58
C LYS A 26 5.62 2.73 3.46
N ALA A 27 4.47 2.42 2.89
CA ALA A 27 3.21 2.27 3.60
C ALA A 27 3.26 1.12 4.62
N VAL A 28 3.81 -0.03 4.22
CA VAL A 28 4.02 -1.19 5.13
C VAL A 28 4.90 -0.81 6.31
N LYS A 29 5.97 -0.06 6.07
CA LYS A 29 6.87 0.43 7.13
C LYS A 29 6.17 1.41 8.07
N GLU A 30 5.37 2.33 7.54
CA GLU A 30 4.59 3.31 8.33
C GLU A 30 3.58 2.62 9.25
N LEU A 31 2.98 1.52 8.79
CA LEU A 31 2.04 0.72 9.59
C LEU A 31 2.72 -0.23 10.57
N GLU A 32 4.07 -0.26 10.60
CA GLU A 32 4.87 -1.20 11.39
C GLU A 32 4.52 -2.67 11.10
N TRP A 33 4.17 -2.97 9.83
CA TRP A 33 3.88 -4.31 9.38
C TRP A 33 5.14 -4.99 8.84
N THR A 34 5.14 -6.32 8.78
CA THR A 34 6.32 -7.10 8.40
C THR A 34 6.15 -7.68 7.02
N ILE A 35 7.07 -7.37 6.10
CA ILE A 35 7.16 -8.07 4.80
C ILE A 35 7.70 -9.48 5.07
N GLN A 36 6.93 -10.50 4.71
CA GLN A 36 7.34 -11.90 4.81
C GLN A 36 8.03 -12.37 3.54
N GLU A 37 7.45 -12.05 2.38
CA GLU A 37 7.95 -12.44 1.07
C GLU A 37 7.76 -11.27 0.11
N GLN A 38 8.77 -11.00 -0.72
CA GLN A 38 8.72 -9.95 -1.74
C GLN A 38 9.30 -10.51 -3.03
N ASN A 39 8.48 -10.58 -4.06
CA ASN A 39 8.90 -10.94 -5.40
C ASN A 39 8.81 -9.69 -6.30
N ASN A 40 9.97 -9.16 -6.66
CA ASN A 40 10.08 -7.97 -7.49
C ASN A 40 9.88 -8.26 -8.99
N SER A 41 10.05 -9.51 -9.48
CA SER A 41 9.78 -9.81 -10.90
C SER A 41 8.30 -9.83 -11.18
N ASP A 42 7.52 -10.37 -10.23
CA ASP A 42 6.09 -10.58 -10.39
C ASP A 42 5.26 -9.51 -9.68
N TYR A 43 5.93 -8.52 -9.05
CA TYR A 43 5.30 -7.46 -8.25
C TYR A 43 4.30 -7.99 -7.22
N LYS A 44 4.71 -9.06 -6.52
CA LYS A 44 3.93 -9.72 -5.47
C LYS A 44 4.57 -9.54 -4.12
N LEU A 45 3.74 -9.25 -3.11
CA LEU A 45 4.18 -8.99 -1.75
C LEU A 45 3.29 -9.72 -0.75
N LYS A 46 3.91 -10.44 0.18
CA LYS A 46 3.23 -11.04 1.32
C LYS A 46 3.62 -10.30 2.59
N ILE A 47 2.63 -9.81 3.32
CA ILE A 47 2.82 -8.98 4.51
C ILE A 47 2.09 -9.64 5.67
N LYS A 48 2.72 -9.66 6.84
CA LYS A 48 2.05 -9.97 8.10
C LYS A 48 1.70 -8.67 8.80
N THR A 49 0.41 -8.46 9.07
CA THR A 49 -0.05 -7.26 9.79
C THR A 49 0.31 -7.35 11.26
N LYS A 50 0.45 -6.19 11.90
CA LYS A 50 0.54 -6.12 13.36
C LYS A 50 -0.76 -6.65 13.98
N PRO A 51 -0.70 -7.52 15.01
CA PRO A 51 -1.90 -7.95 15.72
C PRO A 51 -2.55 -6.78 16.46
N GLY A 52 -3.87 -6.78 16.54
CA GLY A 52 -4.64 -5.82 17.32
C GLY A 52 -4.96 -6.36 18.72
N PHE A 53 -5.48 -5.52 19.61
CA PHE A 53 -5.95 -5.97 20.92
C PHE A 53 -7.04 -7.05 20.73
N LEU A 54 -6.77 -8.27 21.21
CA LEU A 54 -7.61 -9.47 21.09
C LEU A 54 -7.90 -9.92 19.64
N ALA A 55 -7.12 -9.50 18.65
CA ALA A 55 -7.26 -9.91 17.26
C ALA A 55 -5.95 -10.45 16.69
N TYR A 56 -6.04 -11.53 15.92
CA TYR A 56 -4.88 -12.13 15.27
C TYR A 56 -4.29 -11.20 14.21
N SER A 57 -3.02 -11.45 13.87
CA SER A 57 -2.41 -10.88 12.68
C SER A 57 -3.06 -11.46 11.43
N SER A 58 -3.26 -10.63 10.41
CA SER A 58 -3.66 -11.05 9.07
C SER A 58 -2.43 -11.26 8.20
N ILE A 59 -2.55 -12.14 7.21
CA ILE A 59 -1.61 -12.24 6.10
C ILE A 59 -2.23 -11.53 4.90
N PHE A 60 -1.53 -10.52 4.41
CA PHE A 60 -1.91 -9.75 3.23
C PHE A 60 -1.08 -10.23 2.05
N HIS A 61 -1.74 -10.46 0.93
CA HIS A 61 -1.15 -10.70 -0.37
C HIS A 61 -1.48 -9.51 -1.25
N ILE A 62 -0.45 -8.86 -1.77
CA ILE A 62 -0.58 -7.74 -2.68
C ILE A 62 0.01 -8.16 -4.02
N GLU A 63 -0.76 -7.93 -5.07
CA GLU A 63 -0.32 -8.12 -6.45
C GLU A 63 -0.53 -6.81 -7.21
N VAL A 64 0.47 -6.40 -7.98
CA VAL A 64 0.46 -5.12 -8.68
C VAL A 64 0.82 -5.33 -10.13
N ASN A 65 0.02 -4.80 -11.06
CA ASN A 65 0.23 -4.95 -12.49
C ASN A 65 0.12 -3.60 -13.18
N SER A 66 1.01 -3.32 -14.16
CA SER A 66 0.85 -2.14 -15.02
C SER A 66 -0.34 -2.34 -15.94
N VAL A 67 -1.17 -1.31 -16.07
CA VAL A 67 -2.24 -1.23 -17.08
C VAL A 67 -1.76 -0.40 -18.26
N ASP A 68 -1.13 0.73 -17.97
CA ASP A 68 -0.43 1.58 -18.92
C ASP A 68 0.82 2.20 -18.25
N GLU A 69 1.47 3.17 -18.90
CA GLU A 69 2.68 3.82 -18.38
C GLU A 69 2.46 4.59 -17.07
N ASN A 70 1.24 5.10 -16.84
CA ASN A 70 0.88 5.95 -15.72
C ASN A 70 -0.28 5.37 -14.89
N LYS A 71 -0.75 4.16 -15.18
CA LYS A 71 -1.84 3.50 -14.48
C LYS A 71 -1.47 2.10 -14.07
N THR A 72 -1.85 1.77 -12.84
CA THR A 72 -1.52 0.51 -12.19
C THR A 72 -2.78 -0.09 -11.57
N HIS A 73 -2.97 -1.39 -11.73
CA HIS A 73 -3.95 -2.16 -10.98
C HIS A 73 -3.27 -2.83 -9.79
N MET A 74 -3.88 -2.69 -8.62
CA MET A 74 -3.45 -3.35 -7.39
C MET A 74 -4.59 -4.23 -6.88
N THR A 75 -4.27 -5.48 -6.56
CA THR A 75 -5.16 -6.36 -5.83
C THR A 75 -4.59 -6.57 -4.44
N VAL A 76 -5.41 -6.35 -3.41
CA VAL A 76 -5.09 -6.67 -2.01
C VAL A 76 -6.00 -7.80 -1.58
N TYR A 77 -5.41 -8.84 -1.05
CA TYR A 77 -6.10 -9.98 -0.49
C TYR A 77 -5.62 -10.21 0.94
N ALA A 78 -6.54 -10.47 1.86
CA ALA A 78 -6.22 -10.59 3.27
C ALA A 78 -6.84 -11.86 3.87
N GLU A 79 -6.01 -12.69 4.47
CA GLU A 79 -6.40 -13.89 5.21
C GLU A 79 -6.19 -13.65 6.69
N THR A 80 -7.21 -13.92 7.51
CA THR A 80 -7.05 -13.86 8.96
C THR A 80 -7.47 -15.18 9.60
N PRO A 81 -6.54 -15.88 10.28
CA PRO A 81 -6.88 -17.08 11.01
C PRO A 81 -7.67 -16.69 12.27
N VAL A 82 -8.91 -17.15 12.36
CA VAL A 82 -9.77 -16.92 13.53
C VAL A 82 -10.27 -18.23 14.10
N THR A 83 -10.53 -18.27 15.40
CA THR A 83 -11.30 -19.34 16.05
C THR A 83 -12.76 -18.92 16.15
N THR A 84 -13.69 -19.83 16.46
CA THR A 84 -15.13 -19.50 16.60
C THR A 84 -15.38 -18.28 17.51
N ILE A 85 -14.65 -18.17 18.63
CA ILE A 85 -14.80 -17.07 19.59
C ILE A 85 -14.20 -15.77 19.05
N THR A 86 -13.02 -15.84 18.43
CA THR A 86 -12.34 -14.64 17.91
C THR A 86 -12.89 -14.16 16.56
N ALA A 87 -13.66 -14.99 15.85
CA ALA A 87 -14.30 -14.62 14.59
C ALA A 87 -15.31 -13.47 14.73
N MET A 88 -15.96 -13.38 15.90
CA MET A 88 -16.84 -12.26 16.26
C MET A 88 -16.04 -11.00 16.59
N ALA A 89 -14.94 -11.14 17.35
CA ALA A 89 -14.07 -10.01 17.72
C ALA A 89 -13.30 -9.40 16.53
N ASP A 90 -13.04 -10.21 15.49
CA ASP A 90 -12.32 -9.81 14.28
C ASP A 90 -13.28 -9.45 13.13
N PHE A 91 -14.61 -9.42 13.36
CA PHE A 91 -15.60 -8.96 12.38
C PHE A 91 -15.35 -7.51 12.00
N GLY A 92 -15.20 -7.25 10.69
CA GLY A 92 -14.87 -5.93 10.13
C GLY A 92 -13.41 -5.51 10.26
N ARG A 93 -12.60 -6.16 11.11
CA ARG A 93 -11.21 -5.74 11.35
C ARG A 93 -10.27 -6.03 10.19
N THR A 94 -10.50 -7.09 9.43
CA THR A 94 -9.73 -7.36 8.21
C THR A 94 -9.92 -6.24 7.20
N ARG A 95 -11.17 -5.78 7.03
CA ARG A 95 -11.49 -4.63 6.19
C ARG A 95 -10.84 -3.35 6.71
N ASP A 96 -10.91 -3.09 8.01
CA ASP A 96 -10.24 -1.93 8.63
C ASP A 96 -8.72 -1.94 8.36
N ARG A 97 -8.09 -3.12 8.35
CA ARG A 97 -6.66 -3.25 8.00
C ARG A 97 -6.44 -2.91 6.53
N ILE A 98 -7.28 -3.38 5.62
CA ILE A 98 -7.22 -3.02 4.18
C ILE A 98 -7.37 -1.51 4.02
N ASP A 99 -8.36 -0.90 4.66
CA ASP A 99 -8.61 0.54 4.57
C ASP A 99 -7.42 1.36 5.11
N ARG A 100 -6.83 0.94 6.24
CA ARG A 100 -5.59 1.57 6.77
C ARG A 100 -4.41 1.45 5.83
N PHE A 101 -4.28 0.31 5.14
CA PHE A 101 -3.24 0.12 4.14
C PHE A 101 -3.43 1.07 2.95
N ILE A 102 -4.65 1.16 2.43
CA ILE A 102 -4.98 2.07 1.33
C ILE A 102 -4.74 3.52 1.73
N GLU A 103 -5.13 3.92 2.94
CA GLU A 103 -4.91 5.27 3.46
C GLU A 103 -3.42 5.60 3.58
N ALA A 104 -2.62 4.68 4.13
CA ALA A 104 -1.17 4.83 4.23
C ALA A 104 -0.52 4.93 2.85
N LEU A 105 -0.95 4.09 1.89
CA LEU A 105 -0.48 4.16 0.51
C LEU A 105 -0.82 5.52 -0.12
N ALA A 106 -2.07 5.97 -0.02
CA ALA A 106 -2.51 7.26 -0.56
C ALA A 106 -1.71 8.43 0.03
N LYS A 107 -1.41 8.40 1.34
CA LYS A 107 -0.53 9.38 2.00
C LYS A 107 0.88 9.39 1.37
N GLN A 108 1.45 8.22 1.09
CA GLN A 108 2.77 8.14 0.44
C GLN A 108 2.73 8.67 -1.00
N MET A 109 1.69 8.33 -1.77
CA MET A 109 1.52 8.83 -3.14
C MET A 109 1.34 10.35 -3.20
N ASN A 110 0.57 10.92 -2.27
CA ASN A 110 0.38 12.38 -2.19
C ASN A 110 1.66 13.12 -1.81
N LYS A 111 2.49 12.56 -0.92
CA LYS A 111 3.81 13.12 -0.58
C LYS A 111 4.73 13.18 -1.82
N GLU A 112 4.74 12.13 -2.65
CA GLU A 112 5.54 12.10 -3.88
C GLU A 112 5.06 13.13 -4.91
N LYS A 113 3.75 13.30 -5.06
CA LYS A 113 3.16 14.34 -5.94
C LYS A 113 3.57 15.75 -5.51
N ASN A 114 3.51 16.03 -4.21
CA ASN A 114 3.86 17.35 -3.67
C ASN A 114 5.38 17.66 -3.80
N LYS A 115 6.24 16.66 -3.65
CA LYS A 115 7.69 16.82 -3.88
C LYS A 115 8.04 17.13 -5.33
N GLN A 116 7.33 16.53 -6.29
CA GLN A 116 7.53 16.82 -7.71
C GLN A 116 7.14 18.28 -8.04
N LEU A 117 6.03 18.77 -7.47
CA LEU A 117 5.58 20.16 -7.64
C LEU A 117 6.56 21.20 -7.06
N THR A 118 7.20 20.91 -5.92
CA THR A 118 8.19 21.81 -5.32
C THR A 118 9.55 21.76 -6.04
N ALA A 119 9.98 20.59 -6.51
CA ALA A 119 11.21 20.47 -7.30
C ALA A 119 11.12 21.23 -8.63
N GLN A 120 9.97 21.16 -9.31
CA GLN A 120 9.77 21.82 -10.59
C GLN A 120 9.74 23.36 -10.48
N LYS A 121 9.07 23.90 -9.45
CA LYS A 121 9.09 25.35 -9.17
C LYS A 121 10.49 25.92 -8.89
N ASN A 122 11.36 25.13 -8.25
CA ASN A 122 12.73 25.56 -7.97
C ASN A 122 13.63 25.53 -9.21
N THR A 123 13.30 24.71 -10.21
CA THR A 123 14.06 24.64 -11.48
C THR A 123 13.66 25.80 -12.39
N ASP A 124 12.36 26.09 -12.51
CA ASP A 124 11.83 27.21 -13.31
C ASP A 124 12.29 28.60 -12.81
N ASN A 125 12.57 28.76 -11.51
CA ASN A 125 13.10 30.01 -10.97
C ASN A 125 14.60 30.19 -11.25
N LYS A 126 15.36 29.10 -11.36
CA LYS A 126 16.81 29.16 -11.59
C LYS A 126 17.15 29.54 -13.03
N ASP A 127 16.30 29.15 -13.98
CA ASP A 127 16.45 29.51 -15.40
C ASP A 127 16.07 30.99 -15.67
N LYS A 128 15.21 31.59 -14.84
CA LYS A 128 14.85 33.03 -14.95
C LYS A 128 15.93 33.97 -14.40
N GLU A 129 16.74 33.53 -13.44
CA GLU A 129 17.85 34.33 -12.91
C GLU A 129 19.07 34.38 -13.84
N HIS A 130 19.25 33.39 -14.71
CA HIS A 130 20.36 33.34 -15.68
C HIS A 130 20.07 34.02 -17.03
N SER A 131 18.85 34.52 -17.28
CA SER A 131 18.48 35.23 -18.52
C SER A 131 18.66 36.76 -18.44
N HIS A 132 19.17 37.29 -17.34
CA HIS A 132 19.37 38.74 -17.10
C HIS A 132 20.83 39.14 -16.86
N GLN A 133 21.80 38.37 -17.34
CA GLN A 133 23.21 38.78 -17.39
C GLN A 133 23.71 38.87 -18.83
#